data_AF-A0AB39V6R8-F1
#
_entry.id   AF-A0AB39V6R8-F1
#
_cell.length_a   1.000
_cell.length_b   1.000
_cell.length_c   1.000
_cell.angle_alpha   90.00
_cell.angle_beta   90.00
_cell.angle_gamma   90.00
#
_symmetry.space_group_name_H-M   'P 1'
#
loop_
_entity.id
_entity.type
_entity.pdbx_description
1 polymer ?
#
loop_
_entity_poly.entity_id
_entity_poly.type
_entity_poly.pdbx_seq_one_letter_code
_entity_poly.pdbx_strand_id
1 'polypeptide(L)' 'MLNEIKYLLIKHTYQCGRKYEVKEFDTKFKILDELKKIKTKNDFNEFYRYLEEIMAYVKYYIE' A
#
# COMPACT_ATOMS: atom_id res chain seq x y z
N MET A 1 2.95 -10.49 12.80
CA MET A 1 2.71 -9.04 12.61
C MET A 1 3.93 -8.29 12.08
N LEU A 2 4.97 -7.95 12.87
CA LEU A 2 6.10 -7.16 12.36
C LEU A 2 6.84 -7.81 11.19
N ASN A 3 7.01 -9.14 11.20
CA ASN A 3 7.62 -9.88 10.09
C ASN A 3 6.76 -9.85 8.81
N GLU A 4 5.43 -9.84 8.96
CA GLU A 4 4.50 -9.76 7.82
C GLU A 4 4.51 -8.35 7.21
N ILE A 5 4.56 -7.30 8.04
CA ILE A 5 4.70 -5.91 7.58
C ILE A 5 6.04 -5.73 6.84
N LYS A 6 7.14 -6.27 7.37
CA LYS A 6 8.44 -6.27 6.68
C LYS A 6 8.36 -6.99 5.34
N TYR A 7 7.69 -8.13 5.28
CA TYR A 7 7.47 -8.86 4.03
C TYR A 7 6.66 -8.03 3.03
N LEU A 8 5.58 -7.39 3.46
CA LEU A 8 4.78 -6.49 2.62
C LEU A 8 5.60 -5.32 2.09
N LEU A 9 6.44 -4.73 2.93
CA LEU A 9 7.30 -3.62 2.54
C LEU A 9 8.32 -4.03 1.46
N ILE A 10 8.96 -5.19 1.62
CA ILE A 10 9.88 -5.75 0.61
C ILE A 10 9.13 -6.02 -0.70
N LYS A 11 7.98 -6.68 -0.61
CA LYS A 11 7.15 -7.03 -1.77
C LYS A 11 6.71 -5.77 -2.53
N HIS A 12 6.20 -4.76 -1.82
CA HIS A 12 5.75 -3.49 -2.40
C HIS A 12 6.91 -2.74 -3.08
N THR A 13 8.04 -2.60 -2.39
CA THR A 13 9.25 -1.97 -2.93
C THR A 13 9.71 -2.67 -4.22
N TYR A 14 9.71 -4.01 -4.22
CA TYR A 14 10.07 -4.80 -5.40
C TYR A 14 9.10 -4.57 -6.57
N GLN A 15 7.78 -4.54 -6.33
CA GLN A 15 6.79 -4.25 -7.39
C GLN A 15 6.95 -2.85 -7.96
N CYS A 16 7.21 -1.84 -7.12
CA CYS A 16 7.52 -0.48 -7.56
C CYS A 16 8.78 -0.44 -8.43
N GLY A 17 9.78 -1.27 -8.14
CA GLY A 17 10.99 -1.40 -8.98
C GLY A 17 10.76 -2.09 -10.32
N ARG A 18 9.73 -2.94 -10.43
CA ARG A 18 9.42 -3.72 -11.64
C ARG A 18 8.53 -3.02 -12.65
N LYS A 19 7.61 -2.18 -12.19
CA LYS A 19 6.61 -1.51 -13.03
C LYS A 19 6.52 -0.03 -12.68
N TYR A 20 6.69 0.83 -13.68
CA TYR A 20 6.65 2.27 -13.48
C TYR A 20 5.28 2.74 -12.97
N GLU A 21 4.20 2.15 -13.49
CA GLU A 21 2.82 2.48 -13.12
C GLU A 21 2.56 2.19 -11.63
N VAL A 22 3.16 1.13 -11.09
CA VAL A 22 3.06 0.79 -9.65
C VAL A 22 3.81 1.82 -8.81
N LYS A 23 4.99 2.27 -9.26
CA LYS A 23 5.76 3.33 -8.59
C LYS A 23 5.03 4.67 -8.63
N GLU A 24 4.42 5.01 -9.77
CA GLU A 24 3.64 6.23 -9.91
C GLU A 24 2.41 6.19 -8.99
N PHE A 25 1.72 5.05 -8.94
CA PHE A 25 0.60 4.80 -8.03
C PHE A 25 1.01 4.96 -6.56
N ASP A 26 2.11 4.32 -6.15
CA ASP A 26 2.69 4.48 -4.81
C ASP A 26 3.04 5.94 -4.50
N THR A 27 3.61 6.67 -5.46
CA THR A 27 3.99 8.08 -5.27
C THR A 27 2.76 8.97 -5.06
N LYS A 28 1.67 8.73 -5.83
CA LYS A 28 0.42 9.49 -5.73
C LYS A 28 -0.30 9.25 -4.41
N PHE A 29 -0.37 7.99 -3.97
CA PHE A 29 -1.11 7.58 -2.77
C PHE A 29 -0.23 7.36 -1.54
N LYS A 30 1.08 7.61 -1.62
CA LYS A 30 2.04 7.48 -0.51
C LYS A 30 1.92 6.15 0.25
N ILE A 31 1.66 5.04 -0.47
CA ILE A 31 1.32 3.75 0.14
C ILE A 31 2.47 3.21 0.99
N LEU A 32 3.70 3.30 0.47
CA LEU A 32 4.89 2.89 1.20
C LEU A 32 5.11 3.69 2.48
N ASP A 33 4.77 4.98 2.48
CA ASP A 33 4.91 5.85 3.65
C ASP A 33 3.90 5.50 4.72
N GLU A 34 2.63 5.24 4.35
CA GLU A 34 1.63 4.77 5.31
C GLU A 34 1.95 3.36 5.85
N LEU A 35 2.43 2.45 4.99
CA LEU A 35 2.85 1.11 5.39
C LEU A 35 3.96 1.13 6.45
N LYS A 36 4.91 2.08 6.35
CA LYS A 36 6.01 2.25 7.33
C LYS A 36 5.54 2.75 8.69
N LYS A 37 4.36 3.38 8.79
CA LYS A 37 3.84 3.91 10.05
C LYS A 37 3.20 2.83 10.93
N ILE A 38 2.91 1.66 10.39
CA ILE A 38 2.22 0.57 11.09
C ILE A 38 3.10 0.01 12.21
N LYS A 39 2.65 0.15 13.45
CA LYS A 39 3.27 -0.41 14.66
C LYS A 39 2.32 -1.34 15.40
N THR A 40 1.02 -1.10 15.30
CA THR A 40 -0.03 -1.84 16.01
C THR A 40 -1.00 -2.52 15.05
N LYS A 41 -1.86 -3.39 15.60
CA LYS A 41 -2.96 -4.00 14.85
C LYS A 41 -3.96 -2.95 14.34
N ASN A 42 -4.19 -1.89 15.12
CA ASN A 42 -5.14 -0.84 14.73
C ASN A 42 -4.59 -0.03 13.56
N ASP A 43 -3.30 0.32 13.58
CA ASP A 43 -2.63 1.01 12.46
C ASP A 43 -2.75 0.17 11.17
N PHE A 44 -2.62 -1.16 11.28
CA PHE A 44 -2.81 -2.05 10.14
C PHE A 44 -4.24 -2.03 9.62
N ASN A 45 -5.25 -2.06 10.50
CA ASN A 45 -6.64 -1.99 10.10
C ASN A 45 -7.00 -0.65 9.45
N GLU A 46 -6.40 0.45 9.92
CA GLU A 46 -6.55 1.77 9.29
C GLU A 46 -5.88 1.81 7.91
N PHE A 47 -4.65 1.32 7.79
CA PHE A 47 -3.97 1.18 6.51
C PHE A 47 -4.73 0.28 5.52
N TYR A 48 -5.34 -0.81 6.01
CA TYR A 48 -6.15 -1.70 5.19
C TYR A 48 -7.38 -1.00 4.62
N ARG A 49 -8.14 -0.28 5.46
CA ARG A 49 -9.29 0.51 5.01
C ARG A 49 -8.90 1.60 4.01
N TYR A 50 -7.78 2.28 4.25
CA TYR A 50 -7.22 3.25 3.32
C TYR A 50 -6.98 2.64 1.92
N LEU A 51 -6.37 1.45 1.87
CA LEU A 51 -6.18 0.74 0.61
C LEU A 51 -7.50 0.31 -0.04
N GLU A 52 -8.47 -0.17 0.74
CA GLU A 52 -9.79 -0.54 0.22
C GLU A 52 -10.51 0.65 -0.44
N GLU A 53 -10.48 1.83 0.19
CA GLU A 53 -11.07 3.05 -0.36
C GLU A 53 -10.43 3.42 -1.70
N ILE A 54 -9.10 3.42 -1.78
CA ILE A 54 -8.38 3.68 -3.03
C ILE A 54 -8.81 2.67 -4.10
N MET A 55 -8.80 1.37 -3.78
CA MET A 55 -9.15 0.32 -4.72
C MET A 55 -10.60 0.43 -5.21
N ALA A 56 -11.53 0.85 -4.35
CA ALA A 56 -12.91 1.10 -4.73
C ALA A 56 -13.02 2.21 -5.78
N TYR A 57 -12.32 3.33 -5.57
CA TYR A 57 -12.27 4.41 -6.56
C TYR A 57 -11.61 3.98 -7.87
N VAL A 58 -10.45 3.32 -7.79
CA VAL A 58 -9.72 2.84 -8.97
C VAL A 58 -10.59 1.90 -9.79
N LYS A 59 -11.30 0.98 -9.14
CA LYS A 59 -12.22 0.07 -9.82
C LYS A 59 -13.36 0.83 -10.50
N TYR A 60 -13.99 1.79 -9.82
CA TYR A 60 -15.10 2.59 -10.36
C TYR A 60 -14.73 3.43 -11.60
N TYR A 61 -13.48 3.88 -11.71
CA TYR A 61 -13.05 4.74 -12.83
C TYR A 61 -12.32 3.99 -13.97
N ILE A 62 -11.88 2.75 -13.73
CA ILE A 62 -11.17 1.92 -14.74
C ILE A 62 -12.08 0.85 -15.35
N GLU A 63 -13.06 0.33 -14.59
CA GLU A 63 -14.17 -0.52 -15.09
C GLU A 63 -15.40 0.33 -15.43
#